data_AF-A0A7S0XFE0-F1
#
_entry.id   AF-A0A7S0XFE0-F1
#
_cell.length_a   1.000
_cell.length_b   1.000
_cell.length_c   1.000
_cell.angle_alpha   90.00
_cell.angle_beta   90.00
_cell.angle_gamma   90.00
#
_symmetry.space_group_name_H-M   'P 1'
#
loop_
_entity.id
_entity.type
_entity.pdbx_description
1 polymer ?
#
loop_
_entity_poly.entity_id
_entity_poly.type
_entity_poly.pdbx_seq_one_letter_code
_entity_poly.pdbx_strand_id
1 'polypeptide(L)'
;GGGGGGDTLTLELAAALLPLTVPLLQSPHGRYVDVALRFSRKVIGSFMPLLQQAPDAHEALARGGIGVDLVGEERAARAGMTRAALLGVKSQLLALAAGGGELAPRARELAGLIDQL
;
A
#
# COMPACT_ATOMS: atom_id res chain seq x y z
N GLY A 1 18.94 -10.33 25.24
CA GLY A 1 19.10 -10.82 23.86
C GLY A 1 17.73 -10.93 23.22
N GLY A 2 17.55 -10.35 22.05
CA GLY A 2 16.29 -10.39 21.30
C GLY A 2 16.42 -9.48 20.08
N GLY A 3 16.90 -10.04 18.97
CA GLY A 3 17.22 -9.30 17.74
C GLY A 3 15.99 -8.62 17.16
N GLY A 4 16.10 -7.30 16.95
CA GLY A 4 15.15 -6.53 16.18
C GLY A 4 15.18 -6.97 14.72
N GLY A 5 14.16 -7.71 14.30
CA GLY A 5 13.83 -7.94 12.88
C GLY A 5 13.00 -6.82 12.28
N GLY A 6 13.15 -5.59 12.77
CA GLY A 6 12.52 -4.39 12.22
C GLY A 6 13.47 -3.75 11.20
N ASP A 7 12.93 -3.38 10.03
CA ASP A 7 13.54 -2.50 9.02
C ASP A 7 14.09 -3.16 7.74
N THR A 8 13.39 -4.14 7.17
CA THR A 8 13.67 -4.62 5.79
C THR A 8 12.59 -4.24 4.77
N LEU A 9 11.51 -3.56 5.16
CA LEU A 9 10.49 -3.12 4.20
C LEU A 9 10.95 -1.85 3.49
N THR A 10 11.37 -1.98 2.23
CA THR A 10 11.68 -0.85 1.35
C THR A 10 10.49 -0.48 0.47
N LEU A 11 10.47 0.74 -0.06
CA LEU A 11 9.42 1.18 -0.99
C LEU A 11 9.42 0.37 -2.30
N GLU A 12 10.61 -0.05 -2.75
CA GLU A 12 10.76 -0.96 -3.89
C GLU A 12 10.08 -2.31 -3.63
N LEU A 13 10.36 -2.91 -2.48
CA LEU A 13 9.75 -4.18 -2.09
C LEU A 13 8.23 -4.03 -1.91
N ALA A 14 7.77 -2.92 -1.32
CA ALA A 14 6.35 -2.61 -1.21
C ALA A 14 5.70 -2.50 -2.60
N ALA A 15 6.27 -1.73 -3.51
CA ALA A 15 5.75 -1.56 -4.88
C ALA A 15 5.66 -2.89 -5.65
N ALA A 16 6.63 -3.80 -5.44
CA ALA A 16 6.65 -5.10 -6.09
C ALA A 16 5.63 -6.09 -5.50
N LEU A 17 5.45 -6.10 -4.17
CA LEU A 17 4.63 -7.10 -3.48
C LEU A 17 3.17 -6.70 -3.32
N LEU A 18 2.87 -5.40 -3.24
CA LEU A 18 1.52 -4.93 -2.97
C LEU A 18 0.48 -5.35 -4.02
N PRO A 19 0.78 -5.41 -5.34
CA PRO A 19 -0.15 -5.95 -6.33
C PRO A 19 -0.59 -7.39 -6.05
N LEU A 20 0.24 -8.19 -5.37
CA LEU A 20 -0.09 -9.57 -4.99
C LEU A 20 -1.14 -9.64 -3.87
N THR A 21 -1.39 -8.53 -3.15
CA THR A 21 -2.43 -8.49 -2.10
C THR A 21 -3.85 -8.56 -2.69
N VAL A 22 -4.04 -8.10 -3.93
CA VAL A 22 -5.35 -8.10 -4.61
C VAL A 22 -5.96 -9.51 -4.67
N PRO A 23 -5.30 -10.53 -5.27
CA PRO A 23 -5.85 -11.88 -5.30
C PRO A 23 -5.91 -12.54 -3.91
N LEU A 24 -5.03 -12.15 -2.97
CA LEU A 24 -5.04 -12.68 -1.61
C LEU A 24 -6.27 -12.21 -0.80
N LEU A 25 -6.71 -10.95 -1.00
CA LEU A 25 -7.93 -10.41 -0.40
C LEU A 25 -9.20 -11.10 -0.93
N GLN A 26 -9.14 -11.69 -2.12
CA GLN A 26 -10.23 -12.44 -2.74
C GLN A 26 -10.19 -13.94 -2.38
N SER A 27 -9.20 -14.38 -1.62
CA SER A 27 -9.03 -15.78 -1.30
C SER A 27 -10.16 -16.31 -0.40
N PRO A 28 -10.64 -17.55 -0.62
CA PRO A 28 -11.56 -18.20 0.32
C PRO A 28 -10.89 -18.56 1.66
N HIS A 29 -9.55 -18.46 1.75
CA HIS A 29 -8.81 -18.78 2.96
C HIS A 29 -8.53 -17.52 3.78
N GLY A 30 -9.19 -17.40 4.94
CA GLY A 30 -9.04 -16.23 5.83
C GLY A 30 -7.59 -15.91 6.21
N ARG A 31 -6.71 -16.92 6.31
CA ARG A 31 -5.27 -16.71 6.55
C ARG A 31 -4.57 -15.89 5.46
N TYR A 32 -4.98 -16.03 4.20
CA TYR A 32 -4.38 -15.29 3.08
C TYR A 32 -4.90 -13.85 3.05
N VAL A 33 -6.19 -13.67 3.33
CA VAL A 33 -6.79 -12.34 3.52
C VAL A 33 -6.11 -11.60 4.67
N ASP A 34 -5.88 -12.26 5.81
CA ASP A 34 -5.21 -11.66 6.96
C ASP A 34 -3.75 -11.25 6.66
N VAL A 35 -3.00 -12.09 5.94
CA VAL A 35 -1.64 -11.73 5.50
C VAL A 35 -1.67 -10.49 4.59
N ALA A 36 -2.60 -10.42 3.64
CA ALA A 36 -2.77 -9.27 2.77
C ALA A 36 -3.10 -7.99 3.56
N LEU A 37 -4.05 -8.07 4.50
CA LEU A 37 -4.44 -6.94 5.35
C LEU A 37 -3.26 -6.43 6.19
N ARG A 38 -2.50 -7.33 6.83
CA ARG A 38 -1.34 -6.96 7.65
C ARG A 38 -0.24 -6.33 6.82
N PHE A 39 0.05 -6.88 5.64
CA PHE A 39 1.06 -6.35 4.73
C PHE A 39 0.68 -4.96 4.23
N SER A 40 -0.54 -4.78 3.70
CA SER A 40 -1.02 -3.49 3.21
C SER A 40 -1.03 -2.42 4.31
N ARG A 41 -1.44 -2.79 5.54
CA ARG A 41 -1.38 -1.88 6.70
C ARG A 41 0.06 -1.49 7.04
N LYS A 42 1.00 -2.42 7.01
CA LYS A 42 2.42 -2.14 7.26
C LYS A 42 3.01 -1.22 6.18
N VAL A 43 2.65 -1.42 4.92
CA VAL A 43 3.07 -0.55 3.80
C VAL A 43 2.55 0.87 4.00
N ILE A 44 1.24 1.05 4.23
CA ILE A 44 0.67 2.37 4.50
C ILE A 44 1.35 3.02 5.71
N GLY A 45 1.45 2.32 6.84
CA GLY A 45 2.06 2.87 8.05
C GLY A 45 3.53 3.25 7.90
N SER A 46 4.27 2.59 7.01
CA SER A 46 5.70 2.87 6.79
C SER A 46 5.93 3.99 5.76
N PHE A 47 5.01 4.19 4.81
CA PHE A 47 5.20 5.10 3.68
C PHE A 47 4.12 6.18 3.54
N MET A 48 3.23 6.36 4.52
CA MET A 48 2.10 7.31 4.45
C MET A 48 2.48 8.69 3.88
N PRO A 49 3.53 9.38 4.37
CA PRO A 49 3.86 10.71 3.85
C PRO A 49 4.28 10.69 2.37
N LEU A 50 5.02 9.66 1.96
CA LEU A 50 5.45 9.47 0.56
C LEU A 50 4.28 9.16 -0.35
N LEU A 51 3.32 8.36 0.12
CA LEU A 51 2.12 8.03 -0.64
C LEU A 51 1.21 9.25 -0.82
N GLN A 52 1.02 10.06 0.22
CA GLN A 52 0.25 11.31 0.14
C GLN A 52 0.87 12.32 -0.84
N GLN A 53 2.19 12.38 -0.91
CA GLN A 53 2.93 13.29 -1.82
C GLN A 53 3.09 12.73 -3.24
N ALA A 54 2.75 11.46 -3.49
CA ALA A 54 2.95 10.82 -4.78
C ALA A 54 2.25 11.52 -5.95
N PRO A 55 1.01 12.04 -5.82
CA PRO A 55 0.36 12.80 -6.89
C PRO A 55 1.15 14.05 -7.30
N ASP A 56 1.58 14.84 -6.31
CA ASP A 56 2.32 16.09 -6.53
C ASP A 56 3.70 15.82 -7.16
N ALA A 57 4.38 14.77 -6.69
CA ALA A 57 5.67 14.35 -7.24
C ALA A 57 5.54 13.87 -8.69
N HIS A 58 4.47 13.14 -9.01
CA HIS A 58 4.19 12.70 -10.37
C HIS A 58 3.85 13.87 -11.30
N GLU A 59 3.08 14.85 -10.82
CA GLU A 59 2.77 16.07 -11.58
C GLU A 59 4.00 16.97 -11.78
N ALA A 60 4.88 17.07 -10.77
CA ALA A 60 6.14 17.79 -10.88
C ALA A 60 7.08 17.18 -11.94
N LEU A 61 7.13 15.85 -12.03
CA LEU A 61 7.87 15.14 -13.07
C LEU A 61 7.29 15.41 -14.46
N ALA A 62 5.96 15.32 -14.59
CA ALA A 62 5.27 15.59 -15.86
C ALA A 62 5.47 17.04 -16.38
N ARG A 63 5.70 18.01 -15.48
CA ARG A 63 5.88 19.43 -15.80
C ARG A 63 7.32 19.85 -16.20
N GLY A 64 8.25 18.90 -16.35
CA GLY A 64 9.59 19.20 -16.89
C GLY A 64 10.76 18.90 -15.96
N GLY A 65 10.55 18.11 -14.91
CA GLY A 65 11.61 17.59 -14.04
C GLY A 65 12.27 16.31 -14.54
N ILE A 66 12.17 15.98 -15.84
CA ILE A 66 12.66 14.71 -16.41
C ILE A 66 14.15 14.82 -16.72
N GLY A 67 14.96 13.97 -16.10
CA GLY A 67 16.37 13.71 -16.44
C GLY A 67 17.43 14.33 -15.52
N VAL A 68 17.03 15.08 -14.48
CA VAL A 68 17.98 15.74 -13.55
C VAL A 68 18.19 14.93 -12.25
N ASP A 69 17.18 14.20 -11.78
CA ASP A 69 17.26 13.35 -10.58
C ASP A 69 16.52 12.02 -10.80
N LEU A 70 17.16 11.09 -11.49
CA LEU A 70 16.63 9.74 -11.79
C LEU A 70 16.18 8.99 -10.52
N VAL A 71 16.87 9.19 -9.40
CA VAL A 71 16.53 8.52 -8.12
C VAL A 71 15.22 9.07 -7.56
N GLY A 72 15.02 10.38 -7.65
CA GLY A 72 13.76 11.04 -7.32
C GLY A 72 12.59 10.57 -8.18
N GLU A 73 12.79 10.44 -9.50
CA GLU A 73 11.74 10.00 -10.42
C GLU A 73 11.31 8.56 -10.14
N GLU A 74 12.27 7.65 -9.97
CA GLU A 74 11.97 6.26 -9.66
C GLU A 74 11.26 6.13 -8.31
N ARG A 75 11.66 6.94 -7.31
CA ARG A 75 10.99 6.95 -6.00
C ARG A 75 9.54 7.40 -6.14
N ALA A 76 9.28 8.47 -6.88
CA ALA A 76 7.93 8.96 -7.14
C ALA A 76 7.09 7.94 -7.92
N ALA A 77 7.68 7.28 -8.93
CA ALA A 77 7.02 6.22 -9.67
C ALA A 77 6.63 5.04 -8.77
N ARG A 78 7.55 4.56 -7.92
CA ARG A 78 7.29 3.49 -6.94
C ARG A 78 6.21 3.89 -5.93
N ALA A 79 6.25 5.13 -5.43
CA ALA A 79 5.21 5.66 -4.53
C ALA A 79 3.85 5.73 -5.23
N GLY A 80 3.80 6.18 -6.48
CA GLY A 80 2.59 6.24 -7.30
C GLY A 80 1.99 4.85 -7.55
N MET A 81 2.81 3.88 -7.95
CA MET A 81 2.37 2.48 -8.13
C MET A 81 1.84 1.88 -6.82
N THR A 82 2.54 2.10 -5.71
CA THR A 82 2.12 1.63 -4.39
C THR A 82 0.78 2.25 -3.99
N ARG A 83 0.62 3.56 -4.17
CA ARG A 83 -0.64 4.27 -3.90
C ARG A 83 -1.78 3.75 -4.77
N ALA A 84 -1.55 3.58 -6.07
CA ALA A 84 -2.55 3.07 -7.00
C ALA A 84 -3.03 1.65 -6.62
N ALA A 85 -2.10 0.77 -6.25
CA ALA A 85 -2.43 -0.58 -5.80
C ALA A 85 -3.27 -0.57 -4.50
N LEU A 86 -2.96 0.32 -3.54
CA LEU A 86 -3.75 0.48 -2.31
C LEU A 86 -5.16 0.99 -2.60
N LEU A 87 -5.29 2.00 -3.46
CA LEU A 87 -6.60 2.52 -3.86
C LEU A 87 -7.43 1.45 -4.60
N GLY A 88 -6.77 0.62 -5.41
CA GLY A 88 -7.38 -0.46 -6.17
C GLY A 88 -8.03 -1.55 -5.32
N VAL A 89 -7.57 -1.76 -4.07
CA VAL A 89 -8.14 -2.78 -3.16
C VAL A 89 -9.30 -2.28 -2.30
N LYS A 90 -9.63 -0.99 -2.36
CA LYS A 90 -10.61 -0.36 -1.46
C LYS A 90 -11.99 -1.01 -1.54
N SER A 91 -12.46 -1.33 -2.74
CA SER A 91 -13.79 -1.95 -2.92
C SER A 91 -13.86 -3.35 -2.29
N GLN A 92 -12.79 -4.13 -2.38
CA GLN A 92 -12.71 -5.44 -1.73
C GLN A 92 -12.68 -5.32 -0.20
N LEU A 93 -12.00 -4.31 0.34
CA LEU A 93 -11.98 -4.04 1.79
C LEU A 93 -13.37 -3.66 2.31
N LEU A 94 -14.12 -2.86 1.56
CA LEU A 94 -15.50 -2.51 1.92
C LEU A 94 -16.41 -3.75 1.91
N ALA A 95 -16.26 -4.63 0.90
CA ALA A 95 -16.99 -5.89 0.85
C ALA A 95 -16.66 -6.80 2.05
N LEU A 96 -15.37 -6.95 2.39
CA LEU A 96 -14.92 -7.71 3.57
C LEU A 96 -15.45 -7.10 4.88
N ALA A 97 -15.45 -5.78 5.00
CA ALA A 97 -15.95 -5.08 6.19
C ALA A 97 -17.48 -5.22 6.35
N ALA A 98 -18.22 -5.33 5.23
CA ALA A 98 -19.67 -5.52 5.22
C ALA A 98 -20.08 -6.99 5.48
N GLY A 99 -19.27 -7.96 5.04
CA GLY A 99 -19.53 -9.39 5.23
C GLY A 99 -19.45 -9.88 6.68
N GLY A 100 -18.95 -9.05 7.60
CA GLY A 100 -18.77 -9.42 9.01
C GLY A 100 -17.60 -10.38 9.25
N GLY A 101 -17.51 -10.94 10.45
CA GLY A 101 -16.43 -11.87 10.83
C GLY A 101 -15.17 -11.20 11.39
N GLU A 102 -14.19 -12.02 11.77
CA GLU A 102 -13.02 -11.60 12.56
C GLU A 102 -12.09 -10.61 11.82
N LEU A 103 -12.09 -10.61 10.49
CA LEU A 103 -11.25 -9.74 9.68
C LEU A 103 -11.93 -8.41 9.32
N ALA A 104 -13.25 -8.29 9.50
CA ALA A 104 -14.01 -7.09 9.14
C ALA A 104 -13.51 -5.80 9.84
N PRO A 105 -13.14 -5.80 11.13
CA PRO A 105 -12.57 -4.63 11.78
C PRO A 105 -11.24 -4.17 11.14
N ARG A 106 -10.37 -5.13 10.79
CA ARG A 106 -9.07 -4.85 10.15
C ARG A 106 -9.26 -4.30 8.72
N ALA A 107 -10.22 -4.85 7.98
CA ALA A 107 -10.57 -4.35 6.66
C ALA A 107 -11.11 -2.91 6.72
N ARG A 108 -11.95 -2.59 7.72
CA ARG A 108 -12.48 -1.24 7.93
C ARG A 108 -11.39 -0.24 8.34
N GLU A 109 -10.50 -0.63 9.24
CA GLU A 109 -9.33 0.19 9.61
C GLU A 109 -8.48 0.51 8.37
N LEU A 110 -8.16 -0.52 7.57
CA LEU A 110 -7.35 -0.34 6.37
C LEU A 110 -8.05 0.55 5.32
N ALA A 111 -9.35 0.39 5.12
CA ALA A 111 -10.12 1.26 4.24
C ALA A 111 -10.05 2.73 4.69
N GLY A 112 -10.18 2.99 6.00
CA GLY A 112 -10.06 4.34 6.56
C GLY A 112 -8.63 4.92 6.50
N LEU A 113 -7.60 4.08 6.47
CA LEU A 113 -6.23 4.52 6.18
C LEU A 113 -6.06 4.88 4.70
N ILE A 114 -6.69 4.14 3.79
CA ILE A 114 -6.68 4.45 2.35
C ILE A 114 -7.42 5.76 2.05
N ASP A 115 -8.45 6.10 2.83
CA ASP A 115 -9.15 7.40 2.70
C ASP A 115 -8.25 8.61 3.00
N GLN A 116 -7.11 8.41 3.66
CA GLN A 116 -6.15 9.46 3.98
C GLN A 116 -5.07 9.64 2.90
N LEU A 117 -5.06 8.80 1.86
CA LEU A 117 -4.09 8.84 0.76
C LEU A 117 -4.50 9.76 -0.37
#